data_AF-A0A543ES24-F1
#
_entry.id   AF-A0A543ES24-F1
#
_cell.length_a   1.000
_cell.length_b   1.000
_cell.length_c   1.000
_cell.angle_alpha   90.00
_cell.angle_beta   90.00
_cell.angle_gamma   90.00
#
_symmetry.space_group_name_H-M   'P 1'
#
loop_
_entity.id
_entity.type
_entity.pdbx_description
1 polymer ?
#
loop_
_entity_poly.entity_id
_entity_poly.type
_entity_poly.pdbx_seq_one_letter_code
_entity_poly.pdbx_strand_id
1 'polypeptide(L)'
;MPTKTPPALGRADIATLAMLVLLAVLVGIWPLTGSLTTWVPYLAIPAAAGLPYLWPPLRLVPLGETTWAFWIADTAGVLVMLAVAWAMLRAAARKRLRPRAGRAFWRGLWVTIVAIVAGNLVRAVFSSFVVHADLGTYLGTLAAGILISALTAIVPGALVGAVAALVSATARAAPAPAPAR
;
A
#
# COMPACT_ATOMS: atom_id res chain seq x y z
N MET A 1 1.30 -27.33 -27.52
CA MET A 1 2.02 -26.84 -26.32
C MET A 1 1.00 -26.60 -25.22
N PRO A 2 1.07 -27.27 -24.05
CA PRO A 2 0.14 -26.99 -22.97
C PRO A 2 0.42 -25.59 -22.42
N THR A 3 -0.51 -24.66 -22.69
CA THR A 3 -0.53 -23.32 -22.11
C THR A 3 -0.73 -23.47 -20.60
N LYS A 4 0.37 -23.44 -19.83
CA LYS A 4 0.31 -23.37 -18.37
C LYS A 4 -0.42 -22.08 -18.00
N THR A 5 -1.70 -22.19 -17.65
CA THR A 5 -2.45 -21.06 -17.09
C THR A 5 -1.69 -20.53 -15.89
N PRO A 6 -1.46 -19.20 -15.81
CA PRO A 6 -0.76 -18.63 -14.69
C PRO A 6 -1.52 -18.93 -13.39
N PRO A 7 -0.82 -19.27 -12.29
CA PRO A 7 -1.47 -19.55 -11.03
C PRO A 7 -2.25 -18.33 -10.55
N ALA A 8 -3.53 -18.51 -10.24
CA ALA A 8 -4.39 -17.48 -9.68
C ALA A 8 -3.92 -17.08 -8.26
N LEU A 9 -4.20 -15.84 -7.88
CA LEU A 9 -3.93 -15.33 -6.53
C LEU A 9 -4.76 -16.09 -5.49
N GLY A 10 -4.18 -16.37 -4.33
CA GLY A 10 -4.90 -16.99 -3.22
C GLY A 10 -5.85 -16.01 -2.54
N ARG A 11 -6.84 -16.50 -1.78
CA ARG A 11 -7.79 -15.66 -1.02
C ARG A 11 -7.10 -14.65 -0.11
N ALA A 12 -6.02 -15.06 0.57
CA ALA A 12 -5.24 -14.16 1.41
C ALA A 12 -4.51 -13.06 0.60
N ASP A 13 -4.08 -13.35 -0.63
CA ASP A 13 -3.43 -12.37 -1.51
C ASP A 13 -4.46 -11.32 -2.00
N ILE A 14 -5.67 -11.79 -2.35
CA ILE A 14 -6.78 -10.91 -2.73
C ILE A 14 -7.19 -10.02 -1.56
N ALA A 15 -7.26 -10.58 -0.35
CA ALA A 15 -7.56 -9.80 0.86
C ALA A 15 -6.50 -8.71 1.13
N THR A 16 -5.21 -9.01 0.93
CA THR A 16 -4.14 -8.02 1.01
C THR A 16 -4.37 -6.87 0.02
N LEU A 17 -4.63 -7.17 -1.26
CA LEU A 17 -4.88 -6.15 -2.28
C LEU A 17 -6.14 -5.32 -1.98
N ALA A 18 -7.23 -5.98 -1.59
CA ALA A 18 -8.48 -5.31 -1.24
C ALA A 18 -8.29 -4.36 -0.04
N MET A 19 -7.54 -4.78 0.97
CA MET A 19 -7.23 -3.94 2.13
C MET A 19 -6.36 -2.74 1.75
N LEU A 20 -5.37 -2.92 0.86
CA LEU A 20 -4.56 -1.80 0.36
C LEU A 20 -5.41 -0.77 -0.40
N VAL A 21 -6.34 -1.24 -1.24
CA VAL A 21 -7.29 -0.34 -1.94
C VAL A 21 -8.18 0.38 -0.94
N LEU A 22 -8.76 -0.34 0.03
CA LEU A 22 -9.60 0.25 1.06
C LEU A 22 -8.85 1.34 1.85
N LEU A 23 -7.63 1.05 2.29
CA LEU A 23 -6.80 2.01 3.01
C LEU A 23 -6.45 3.23 2.15
N ALA A 24 -6.13 3.04 0.87
CA ALA A 24 -5.86 4.13 -0.05
C ALA A 24 -7.07 5.05 -0.21
N VAL A 25 -8.27 4.48 -0.37
CA VAL A 25 -9.53 5.24 -0.45
C VAL A 25 -9.80 5.97 0.85
N LEU A 26 -9.67 5.32 2.01
CA LEU A 26 -9.92 5.92 3.32
C LEU A 26 -9.02 7.12 3.61
N VAL A 27 -7.77 7.11 3.14
CA VAL A 27 -6.87 8.28 3.25
C VAL A 27 -7.08 9.31 2.15
N GLY A 28 -7.69 8.93 1.03
CA GLY A 28 -8.18 9.87 0.04
C GLY A 28 -9.30 10.78 0.55
N ILE A 29 -10.05 10.37 1.59
CA ILE A 29 -11.16 11.18 2.13
C ILE A 29 -10.62 12.20 3.14
N TRP A 30 -10.70 13.47 2.76
CA TRP A 30 -10.13 14.60 3.49
C TRP A 30 -10.71 14.79 4.91
N PRO A 31 -12.03 14.66 5.15
CA PRO A 31 -12.57 14.71 6.51
C PRO A 31 -11.94 13.71 7.49
N LEU A 32 -11.58 12.51 7.05
CA LEU A 32 -10.93 11.51 7.90
C LEU A 32 -9.49 11.89 8.18
N THR A 33 -8.72 12.20 7.14
CA THR A 33 -7.30 12.55 7.29
C THR A 33 -7.09 13.88 7.99
N GLY A 34 -7.89 14.88 7.67
CA GLY A 34 -7.93 16.19 8.33
C GLY A 34 -8.26 16.06 9.81
N SER A 35 -9.30 15.30 10.17
CA SER A 35 -9.62 15.05 11.58
C SER A 35 -8.46 14.34 12.29
N LEU A 36 -7.88 13.30 11.69
CA LEU A 36 -6.71 12.59 12.24
C LEU A 36 -5.52 13.53 12.49
N THR A 37 -5.22 14.45 11.55
CA THR A 37 -4.19 15.48 11.77
C THR A 37 -4.54 16.45 12.89
N THR A 38 -5.81 16.79 13.06
CA THR A 38 -6.25 17.68 14.14
C THR A 38 -6.07 17.04 15.51
N TRP A 39 -6.42 15.75 15.65
CA TRP A 39 -6.26 15.00 16.90
C TRP A 39 -4.80 14.63 17.18
N VAL A 40 -4.01 14.36 16.14
CA VAL A 40 -2.60 13.96 16.25
C VAL A 40 -1.76 14.86 15.33
N PRO A 41 -1.46 16.09 15.75
CA PRO A 41 -0.75 17.07 14.92
C PRO A 41 0.67 16.61 14.54
N TYR A 42 1.28 15.73 15.33
CA TYR A 42 2.57 15.12 15.01
C TYR A 42 2.58 14.36 13.68
N LEU A 43 1.41 13.87 13.23
CA LEU A 43 1.33 13.23 11.92
C LEU A 43 1.69 14.22 10.81
N ALA A 44 1.41 15.53 10.96
CA ALA A 44 1.61 16.54 9.92
C ALA A 44 3.07 16.98 9.77
N ILE A 45 3.96 16.60 10.68
CA ILE A 45 5.38 16.99 10.68
C ILE A 45 6.11 16.60 9.37
N PRO A 46 5.96 15.39 8.82
CA PRO A 46 6.55 15.04 7.53
C PRO A 46 6.07 15.95 6.40
N ALA A 47 4.77 16.25 6.33
CA ALA A 47 4.24 17.18 5.32
C ALA A 47 4.81 18.59 5.47
N ALA A 48 4.94 19.08 6.71
CA ALA A 48 5.56 20.38 6.98
C ALA A 48 7.04 20.43 6.57
N ALA A 49 7.73 19.28 6.56
CA ALA A 49 9.09 19.12 6.06
C ALA A 49 9.16 18.79 4.54
N GLY A 50 8.04 18.85 3.80
CA GLY A 50 7.98 18.54 2.37
C GLY A 50 8.03 17.04 2.04
N LEU A 51 7.87 16.18 3.04
CA LEU A 51 7.90 14.72 2.89
C LEU A 51 6.48 14.15 2.76
N PRO A 52 6.32 12.98 2.09
CA PRO A 52 5.01 12.35 1.95
C PRO A 52 4.36 12.11 3.31
N TYR A 53 3.14 12.63 3.47
CA TYR A 53 2.27 12.36 4.60
C TYR A 53 1.57 11.01 4.41
N LEU A 54 1.69 10.13 5.41
CA LEU A 54 1.03 8.82 5.47
C LEU A 54 1.27 7.93 4.22
N TRP A 55 0.36 7.00 3.96
CA TRP A 55 0.32 6.17 2.78
C TRP A 55 -0.30 6.90 1.57
N PRO A 56 -0.05 6.45 0.32
CA PRO A 56 -0.58 7.10 -0.88
C PRO A 56 -2.12 7.23 -0.84
N PRO A 57 -2.67 8.46 -0.90
CA PRO A 57 -4.12 8.68 -0.92
C PRO A 57 -4.68 8.37 -2.31
N LEU A 58 -5.79 7.62 -2.37
CA LEU A 58 -6.59 7.51 -3.59
C LEU A 58 -7.77 8.48 -3.49
N ARG A 59 -7.60 9.67 -4.06
CA ARG A 59 -8.68 10.66 -4.16
C ARG A 59 -9.52 10.37 -5.40
N LEU A 60 -10.83 10.21 -5.22
CA LEU A 60 -11.75 9.96 -6.33
C LEU A 60 -11.94 11.19 -7.22
N VAL A 61 -11.78 12.39 -6.66
CA VAL A 61 -11.90 13.68 -7.36
C VAL A 61 -10.82 14.65 -6.88
N PRO A 62 -10.36 15.57 -7.75
CA PRO A 62 -9.50 16.67 -7.32
C PRO A 62 -10.27 17.60 -6.36
N LEU A 63 -9.54 18.25 -5.44
CA LEU A 63 -10.13 19.15 -4.42
C LEU A 63 -10.33 20.59 -4.93
N GLY A 64 -9.96 20.87 -6.18
CA GLY A 64 -10.08 22.18 -6.84
C GLY A 64 -9.23 22.27 -8.11
N GLU A 65 -9.46 23.32 -8.90
CA GLU A 65 -8.83 23.53 -10.23
C GLU A 65 -7.30 23.59 -10.20
N THR A 66 -6.69 23.96 -9.07
CA THR A 66 -5.23 24.04 -8.93
C THR A 66 -4.59 22.75 -8.43
N THR A 67 -5.39 21.71 -8.15
CA THR A 67 -4.90 20.47 -7.51
C THR A 67 -4.74 19.29 -8.45
N TRP A 68 -4.98 19.47 -9.76
CA TRP A 68 -4.91 18.39 -10.76
C TRP A 68 -3.56 17.69 -10.82
N ALA A 69 -2.45 18.44 -10.79
CA ALA A 69 -1.12 17.84 -10.88
C ALA A 69 -0.82 16.94 -9.66
N PHE A 70 -1.17 17.40 -8.45
CA PHE A 70 -1.06 16.59 -7.23
C PHE A 70 -2.02 15.39 -7.24
N TRP A 71 -3.24 15.55 -7.76
CA TRP A 71 -4.20 14.46 -7.89
C TRP A 71 -3.69 13.37 -8.85
N ILE A 72 -3.10 13.74 -9.98
CA ILE A 72 -2.48 12.80 -10.92
C ILE A 72 -1.30 12.07 -10.25
N ALA A 73 -0.44 12.82 -9.55
CA ALA A 73 0.71 12.24 -8.85
C ALA A 73 0.30 11.25 -7.75
N ASP A 74 -0.72 11.60 -6.96
CA ASP A 74 -1.29 10.71 -5.94
C ASP A 74 -1.89 9.46 -6.56
N THR A 75 -2.66 9.60 -7.66
CA THR A 75 -3.25 8.48 -8.40
C THR A 75 -2.18 7.56 -8.97
N ALA A 76 -1.13 8.13 -9.59
CA ALA A 76 0.01 7.37 -10.10
C ALA A 76 0.74 6.63 -8.96
N GLY A 77 0.92 7.28 -7.80
CA GLY A 77 1.49 6.66 -6.61
C GLY A 77 0.69 5.45 -6.14
N VAL A 78 -0.64 5.54 -6.11
CA VAL A 78 -1.53 4.41 -5.76
C VAL A 78 -1.43 3.29 -6.80
N LEU A 79 -1.40 3.62 -8.09
CA LEU A 79 -1.25 2.61 -9.14
C LEU A 79 0.08 1.86 -9.01
N VAL A 80 1.18 2.56 -8.76
CA VAL A 80 2.50 1.96 -8.52
C VAL A 80 2.48 1.09 -7.26
N MET A 81 1.89 1.58 -6.16
CA MET A 81 1.72 0.80 -4.93
C MET A 81 0.99 -0.52 -5.21
N LEU A 82 -0.16 -0.47 -5.90
CA LEU A 82 -0.95 -1.66 -6.22
C LEU A 82 -0.23 -2.60 -7.20
N ALA A 83 0.47 -2.05 -8.19
CA ALA A 83 1.24 -2.83 -9.16
C ALA A 83 2.40 -3.58 -8.47
N VAL A 84 3.12 -2.92 -7.56
CA VAL A 84 4.20 -3.53 -6.77
C VAL A 84 3.64 -4.62 -5.84
N ALA A 85 2.55 -4.32 -5.12
CA ALA A 85 1.90 -5.30 -4.25
C ALA A 85 1.47 -6.55 -5.05
N TRP A 86 0.82 -6.34 -6.19
CA TRP A 86 0.38 -7.41 -7.07
C TRP A 86 1.55 -8.22 -7.63
N ALA A 87 2.63 -7.58 -8.08
CA ALA A 87 3.81 -8.25 -8.60
C ALA A 87 4.48 -9.13 -7.53
N MET A 88 4.61 -8.64 -6.30
CA MET A 88 5.16 -9.39 -5.17
C MET A 88 4.29 -10.59 -4.81
N LEU A 89 2.97 -10.41 -4.71
CA LEU A 89 2.03 -11.48 -4.41
C LEU A 89 1.99 -12.54 -5.53
N ARG A 90 2.03 -12.12 -6.79
CA ARG A 90 2.09 -13.02 -7.95
C ARG A 90 3.40 -13.79 -8.01
N ALA A 91 4.53 -13.16 -7.67
CA ALA A 91 5.81 -13.85 -7.54
C ALA A 91 5.77 -14.93 -6.43
N ALA A 92 5.10 -14.66 -5.32
CA ALA A 92 4.89 -15.64 -4.25
C ALA A 92 3.93 -16.77 -4.67
N ALA A 93 2.85 -16.47 -5.39
CA ALA A 93 1.89 -17.45 -5.88
C ALA A 93 2.53 -18.45 -6.86
N ARG A 94 3.48 -17.99 -7.69
CA ARG A 94 4.28 -18.87 -8.57
C ARG A 94 5.06 -19.94 -7.80
N LYS A 95 5.47 -19.66 -6.56
CA LYS A 95 6.19 -20.61 -5.69
C LYS A 95 5.27 -21.59 -4.95
N ARG A 96 3.94 -21.58 -5.21
CA ARG A 96 2.91 -22.45 -4.60
C ARG A 96 2.94 -22.51 -3.06
N LEU A 97 3.40 -21.44 -2.42
CA LEU A 97 3.43 -21.35 -0.96
C LEU A 97 2.02 -21.08 -0.43
N ARG A 98 1.28 -22.11 0.02
CA ARG A 98 0.10 -21.91 0.86
C ARG A 98 0.58 -21.45 2.24
N PRO A 99 0.47 -20.15 2.60
CA PRO A 99 1.11 -19.66 3.80
C PRO A 99 0.32 -20.10 5.04
N ARG A 100 1.04 -20.51 6.08
CA ARG A 100 0.47 -20.56 7.44
C ARG A 100 0.11 -19.14 7.89
N ALA A 101 -0.75 -18.99 8.90
CA ALA A 101 -1.27 -17.70 9.35
C ALA A 101 -0.16 -16.70 9.68
N GLY A 102 0.87 -17.13 10.42
CA GLY A 102 2.04 -16.29 10.67
C GLY A 102 2.81 -15.88 9.39
N ARG A 103 2.95 -16.78 8.41
CA ARG A 103 3.58 -16.45 7.13
C ARG A 103 2.72 -15.52 6.27
N ALA A 104 1.38 -15.65 6.36
CA ALA A 104 0.45 -14.74 5.70
C ALA A 104 0.50 -13.34 6.32
N PHE A 105 0.59 -13.24 7.65
CA PHE A 105 0.80 -11.99 8.38
C PHE A 105 2.06 -11.27 7.92
N TRP A 106 3.22 -11.91 8.08
CA TRP A 106 4.51 -11.31 7.74
C TRP A 106 4.61 -10.93 6.26
N ARG A 107 4.01 -11.74 5.38
CA ARG A 107 3.94 -11.42 3.96
C ARG A 107 3.04 -10.21 3.69
N GLY A 108 1.86 -10.12 4.31
CA GLY A 108 0.96 -8.96 4.18
C GLY A 108 1.62 -7.68 4.68
N LEU A 109 2.28 -7.73 5.83
CA LEU A 109 3.07 -6.64 6.38
C LEU A 109 4.18 -6.19 5.42
N TRP A 110 5.02 -7.12 4.97
CA TRP A 110 6.15 -6.80 4.10
C TRP A 110 5.72 -6.25 2.74
N VAL A 111 4.71 -6.87 2.11
CA VAL A 111 4.15 -6.39 0.85
C VAL A 111 3.60 -4.98 0.99
N THR A 112 2.91 -4.68 2.10
CA THR A 112 2.35 -3.35 2.36
C THR A 112 3.43 -2.30 2.52
N ILE A 113 4.50 -2.59 3.29
CA ILE A 113 5.62 -1.68 3.49
C ILE A 113 6.26 -1.32 2.15
N VAL A 114 6.65 -2.33 1.37
CA VAL A 114 7.34 -2.12 0.08
C VAL A 114 6.43 -1.39 -0.92
N ALA A 115 5.15 -1.73 -0.97
CA ALA A 115 4.18 -1.10 -1.84
C ALA A 115 3.98 0.39 -1.49
N ILE A 116 3.79 0.72 -0.20
CA ILE A 116 3.61 2.10 0.27
C ILE A 116 4.85 2.94 -0.03
N VAL A 117 6.05 2.40 0.24
CA VAL A 117 7.31 3.07 -0.11
C VAL A 117 7.37 3.35 -1.60
N ALA A 118 7.06 2.37 -2.46
CA ALA A 118 7.08 2.56 -3.90
C ALA A 118 6.09 3.63 -4.37
N GLY A 119 4.87 3.66 -3.83
CA GLY A 119 3.88 4.69 -4.17
C GLY A 119 4.28 6.09 -3.68
N ASN A 120 4.85 6.19 -2.47
CA ASN A 120 5.31 7.46 -1.92
C ASN A 120 6.58 7.99 -2.62
N LEU A 121 7.41 7.12 -3.21
CA LEU A 121 8.53 7.54 -4.05
C LEU A 121 8.06 8.31 -5.29
N VAL A 122 6.96 7.89 -5.92
CA VAL A 122 6.35 8.65 -7.04
C VAL A 122 6.00 10.07 -6.59
N ARG A 123 5.41 10.20 -5.38
CA ARG A 123 5.06 11.50 -4.79
C ARG A 123 6.29 12.32 -4.46
N ALA A 124 7.33 11.71 -3.88
CA ALA A 124 8.58 12.39 -3.55
C ALA A 124 9.28 12.93 -4.81
N VAL A 125 9.34 12.13 -5.87
CA VAL A 125 9.90 12.54 -7.17
C VAL A 125 9.08 13.69 -7.76
N PHE A 126 7.75 13.57 -7.82
CA PHE A 126 6.89 14.64 -8.32
C PHE A 126 7.07 15.95 -7.53
N SER A 127 7.03 15.87 -6.19
CA SER A 127 7.20 17.04 -5.32
C SER A 127 8.56 17.71 -5.52
N SER A 128 9.62 16.93 -5.78
CA SER A 128 10.96 17.50 -6.02
C SER A 128 11.03 18.38 -7.27
N PHE A 129 10.30 18.02 -8.33
CA PHE A 129 10.18 18.84 -9.54
C PHE A 129 9.35 20.10 -9.30
N VAL A 130 8.29 20.01 -8.50
CA VAL A 130 7.44 21.17 -8.18
C VAL A 130 8.22 22.21 -7.35
N VAL A 131 9.03 21.74 -6.39
CA VAL A 131 9.80 22.62 -5.49
C VAL A 131 11.14 23.06 -6.09
N HIS A 132 11.49 22.62 -7.31
CA HIS A 132 12.77 22.92 -7.97
C HIS A 132 13.97 22.57 -7.06
N ALA A 133 13.92 21.39 -6.45
CA ALA A 133 14.92 20.96 -5.49
C ALA A 133 16.31 20.82 -6.15
N ASP A 134 17.35 21.32 -5.47
CA ASP A 134 18.72 20.99 -5.80
C ASP A 134 19.01 19.49 -5.56
N LEU A 135 20.12 18.97 -6.10
CA LEU A 135 20.45 17.54 -6.01
C LEU A 135 20.54 17.04 -4.56
N GLY A 136 21.06 17.85 -3.63
CA GLY A 136 21.16 17.49 -2.22
C GLY A 136 19.79 17.36 -1.57
N THR A 137 18.93 18.35 -1.80
CA THR A 137 17.52 18.35 -1.34
C THR A 137 16.72 17.21 -1.96
N TYR A 138 16.94 16.89 -3.24
CA TYR A 138 16.33 15.74 -3.91
C TYR A 138 16.71 14.42 -3.26
N LEU A 139 18.01 14.16 -3.07
CA LEU A 139 18.47 12.93 -2.44
C LEU A 139 18.02 12.82 -0.98
N GLY A 140 18.04 13.94 -0.25
CA GLY A 140 17.54 14.03 1.12
C GLY A 140 16.05 13.70 1.23
N THR A 141 15.22 14.27 0.36
CA THR A 141 13.77 14.01 0.34
C THR A 141 13.43 12.58 -0.07
N LEU A 142 14.19 11.97 -0.98
CA LEU A 142 14.06 10.55 -1.31
C LEU A 142 14.42 9.66 -0.13
N ALA A 143 15.58 9.85 0.49
CA ALA A 143 16.04 9.03 1.61
C ALA A 143 15.09 9.14 2.81
N ALA A 144 14.70 10.36 3.17
CA ALA A 144 13.74 10.60 4.23
C ALA A 144 12.35 10.06 3.87
N GLY A 145 11.93 10.20 2.61
CA GLY A 145 10.69 9.64 2.09
C GLY A 145 10.63 8.12 2.22
N ILE A 146 11.70 7.41 1.89
CA ILE A 146 11.81 5.95 2.07
C ILE A 146 11.69 5.59 3.54
N LEU A 147 12.47 6.24 4.41
CA LEU A 147 12.52 5.93 5.83
C LEU A 147 11.17 6.18 6.52
N ILE A 148 10.59 7.36 6.32
CA ILE A 148 9.30 7.73 6.93
C ILE A 148 8.18 6.85 6.36
N SER A 149 8.18 6.57 5.05
CA SER A 149 7.19 5.67 4.45
C SER A 149 7.28 4.27 5.02
N ALA A 150 8.49 3.74 5.20
CA ALA A 150 8.69 2.41 5.77
C ALA A 150 8.20 2.33 7.22
N LEU A 151 8.53 3.34 8.05
CA LEU A 151 8.10 3.42 9.44
C LEU A 151 6.59 3.57 9.58
N THR A 152 6.00 4.50 8.83
CA THR A 152 4.55 4.75 8.86
C THR A 152 3.76 3.60 8.27
N ALA A 153 4.32 2.83 7.34
CA ALA A 153 3.69 1.66 6.75
C ALA A 153 3.59 0.44 7.68
N ILE A 154 4.29 0.43 8.82
CA ILE A 154 4.21 -0.67 9.80
C ILE A 154 2.78 -0.84 10.31
N VAL A 155 2.11 0.26 10.67
CA VAL A 155 0.74 0.24 11.20
C VAL A 155 -0.27 -0.32 10.20
N PRO A 156 -0.44 0.26 8.99
CA PRO A 156 -1.33 -0.31 7.98
C PRO A 156 -0.88 -1.71 7.54
N GLY A 157 0.43 -1.97 7.47
CA GLY A 157 0.93 -3.29 7.13
C GLY A 157 0.60 -4.36 8.17
N ALA A 158 0.56 -4.00 9.46
CA ALA A 158 0.12 -4.91 10.52
C ALA A 158 -1.38 -5.23 10.38
N LEU A 159 -2.21 -4.23 10.06
CA LEU A 159 -3.64 -4.43 9.77
C LEU A 159 -3.85 -5.35 8.55
N VAL A 160 -3.18 -5.05 7.45
CA VAL A 160 -3.22 -5.85 6.22
C VAL A 160 -2.74 -7.28 6.48
N GLY A 161 -1.63 -7.43 7.22
CA GLY A 161 -1.10 -8.71 7.65
C GLY A 161 -2.09 -9.50 8.51
N ALA A 162 -2.75 -8.85 9.47
CA ALA A 162 -3.74 -9.48 10.34
C ALA A 162 -4.94 -10.01 9.54
N VAL A 163 -5.47 -9.22 8.60
CA VAL A 163 -6.55 -9.64 7.69
C VAL A 163 -6.10 -10.83 6.84
N ALA A 164 -4.90 -10.78 6.26
CA ALA A 164 -4.36 -11.88 5.48
C ALA A 164 -4.19 -13.17 6.32
N ALA A 165 -3.78 -13.04 7.58
CA ALA A 165 -3.67 -14.15 8.51
C ALA A 165 -5.03 -14.76 8.84
N LEU A 166 -6.03 -13.95 9.16
CA LEU A 166 -7.41 -14.37 9.43
C LEU A 166 -8.01 -15.13 8.25
N VAL A 167 -7.88 -14.59 7.04
CA VAL A 167 -8.36 -15.24 5.80
C VAL A 167 -7.63 -16.57 5.55
N SER A 168 -6.33 -16.65 5.85
CA SER A 168 -5.57 -17.90 5.71
C SER A 168 -5.91 -18.96 6.76
N ALA A 169 -6.39 -18.54 7.94
CA ALA A 169 -6.81 -19.43 9.02
C ALA A 169 -8.20 -20.01 8.72
N THR A 170 -9.16 -19.15 8.36
CA THR A 170 -10.53 -19.55 7.99
C THR A 170 -10.55 -20.46 6.76
N ALA A 171 -9.72 -20.19 5.75
CA ALA A 171 -9.62 -21.05 4.56
C ALA A 171 -9.10 -22.47 4.86
N ARG A 172 -8.46 -22.70 6.02
CA ARG A 172 -8.00 -24.02 6.46
C ARG A 172 -8.95 -24.70 7.43
N ALA A 173 -9.80 -23.95 8.12
CA ALA A 173 -10.82 -24.48 9.01
C ALA A 173 -12.09 -24.96 8.26
N ALA A 174 -12.23 -24.63 6.97
CA ALA A 174 -13.35 -25.07 6.17
C ALA A 174 -13.38 -26.61 6.07
N PRO A 175 -14.49 -27.28 6.44
CA PRO A 175 -14.60 -28.73 6.41
C PRO A 175 -14.44 -29.25 4.98
N ALA A 176 -13.80 -30.42 4.83
CA ALA A 176 -13.68 -31.07 3.53
C ALA A 176 -15.09 -31.34 2.97
N PRO A 177 -15.33 -31.11 1.66
CA PRO A 177 -16.61 -31.44 1.05
C PRO A 177 -16.89 -32.93 1.29
N ALA A 178 -18.10 -33.22 1.78
CA ALA A 178 -18.54 -34.59 1.99
C ALA A 178 -18.40 -35.38 0.69
N PRO A 179 -17.92 -36.63 0.73
CA PRO A 179 -17.81 -37.44 -0.48
C PRO A 179 -19.18 -37.52 -1.15
N ALA A 180 -19.23 -37.16 -2.44
CA ALA A 180 -20.41 -37.34 -3.25
C ALA A 180 -20.80 -38.82 -3.20
N ARG A 181 -21.99 -39.09 -2.65
CA ARG A 181 -22.59 -40.43 -2.66
C ARG A 181 -23.23 -40.69 -4.02
#